data_AF-A0A950NPR6-F1
#
_entry.id   AF-A0A950NPR6-F1
#
_cell.length_a   1.000
_cell.length_b   1.000
_cell.length_c   1.000
_cell.angle_alpha   90.00
_cell.angle_beta   90.00
_cell.angle_gamma   90.00
#
_symmetry.space_group_name_H-M   'P 1'
#
loop_
_entity.id
_entity.type
_entity.pdbx_description
1 polymer ?
#
loop_
_entity_poly.entity_id
_entity_poly.type
_entity_poly.pdbx_seq_one_letter_code
_entity_poly.pdbx_strand_id
1 'polypeptide(L)' 'GVAVHSGSACSSEAFQPSPVLRAMGVDADHSLRASVGWSTTDADVDAFVDAFAPVVDRLRSLRTQ' A
#
# COMPACT_ATOMS: atom_id res chain seq x y z
N GLY A 1 10.07 11.19 1.38
CA GLY A 1 9.68 9.77 1.55
C GLY A 1 8.20 9.71 1.79
N VAL A 2 7.53 8.61 1.45
CA VAL A 2 6.06 8.50 1.50
C VAL A 2 5.64 7.52 2.59
N ALA A 3 4.77 7.96 3.50
CA ALA A 3 4.25 7.12 4.58
C ALA A 3 3.00 6.38 4.10
N VAL A 4 3.08 5.05 4.03
CA VAL A 4 1.96 4.18 3.67
C VAL A 4 1.88 3.02 4.63
N HIS A 5 0.68 2.45 4.75
CA HIS A 5 0.41 1.37 5.70
C HIS A 5 -0.08 0.11 4.99
N SER A 6 0.56 -1.03 5.28
CA SER A 6 0.25 -2.34 4.68
C SER A 6 -0.67 -3.21 5.55
N GLY A 7 -1.09 -2.75 6.73
CA GLY A 7 -1.91 -3.50 7.72
C GLY A 7 -3.08 -2.70 8.30
N SER A 8 -3.49 -2.98 9.54
CA SER A 8 -4.34 -2.07 10.35
C SER A 8 -3.44 -1.02 11.00
N ALA A 9 -3.79 0.28 10.98
CA ALA A 9 -2.91 1.37 11.43
C ALA A 9 -2.28 1.16 12.84
N CYS A 10 -2.92 0.32 13.66
CA CYS A 10 -2.30 -0.42 14.77
C CYS A 10 -2.25 -1.92 14.40
N SER A 11 -1.13 -2.49 13.99
CA SER A 11 -0.98 -3.94 13.86
C SER A 11 0.07 -4.42 14.84
N SER A 12 -0.42 -4.84 16.01
CA SER A 12 0.26 -5.68 16.99
C SER A 12 0.36 -7.11 16.43
N GLU A 13 1.59 -7.54 16.17
CA GLU A 13 2.12 -8.92 16.24
C GLU A 13 1.50 -10.05 15.37
N ALA A 14 0.41 -9.85 14.62
CA ALA A 14 -0.16 -10.89 13.75
C ALA A 14 -0.23 -10.45 12.28
N PHE A 15 0.34 -11.27 11.40
CA PHE A 15 0.28 -11.14 9.92
C PHE A 15 -1.13 -11.49 9.40
N GLN A 16 -2.14 -10.79 9.90
CA GLN A 16 -3.53 -10.97 9.49
C GLN A 16 -3.87 -10.02 8.34
N PRO A 17 -4.54 -10.51 7.28
CA PRO A 17 -4.96 -9.65 6.17
C PRO A 17 -5.88 -8.53 6.64
N SER A 18 -5.78 -7.36 6.00
CA SER A 18 -6.54 -6.19 6.42
C SER A 18 -8.07 -6.44 6.38
N PRO A 19 -8.80 -6.22 7.49
CA PRO A 19 -10.25 -6.36 7.50
C PRO A 19 -10.94 -5.35 6.57
N VAL A 20 -10.29 -4.20 6.31
CA VAL A 20 -10.81 -3.18 5.38
C VAL A 20 -10.67 -3.65 3.94
N LEU A 21 -9.52 -4.20 3.54
CA LEU A 21 -9.34 -4.77 2.20
C LEU A 21 -10.33 -5.91 1.96
N ARG A 22 -10.55 -6.77 2.96
CA ARG A 22 -11.59 -7.81 2.92
C ARG A 22 -12.99 -7.23 2.72
N ALA A 23 -13.35 -6.20 3.48
CA ALA A 23 -14.65 -5.53 3.34
C ALA A 23 -14.85 -4.86 1.97
N MET A 24 -13.76 -4.41 1.33
CA MET A 24 -13.79 -3.87 -0.04
C MET A 24 -13.90 -4.97 -1.11
N GLY A 25 -13.85 -6.26 -0.75
CA GLY A 25 -13.96 -7.37 -1.70
C GLY A 25 -12.73 -7.56 -2.59
N VAL A 26 -11.57 -7.04 -2.19
CA VAL A 26 -10.31 -7.20 -2.91
C VAL A 26 -9.42 -8.26 -2.26
N ASP A 27 -8.39 -8.70 -2.97
CA ASP A 27 -7.35 -9.59 -2.43
C ASP A 27 -6.59 -8.90 -1.29
N ALA A 28 -6.93 -9.24 -0.05
CA ALA A 28 -6.39 -8.59 1.12
C ALA A 28 -4.93 -8.94 1.43
N ASP A 29 -4.38 -9.99 0.80
CA ASP A 29 -3.01 -10.44 0.97
C ASP A 29 -2.03 -9.75 0.01
N HIS A 30 -2.54 -9.23 -1.11
CA HIS A 30 -1.74 -8.63 -2.17
C HIS A 30 -2.17 -7.21 -2.57
N SER A 31 -3.10 -6.60 -1.82
CA SER A 31 -3.55 -5.22 -2.05
C SER A 31 -2.97 -4.24 -1.02
N LEU A 32 -2.75 -3.01 -1.45
CA LEU A 32 -2.38 -1.88 -0.61
C LEU A 32 -3.44 -0.77 -0.75
N ARG A 33 -3.89 -0.22 0.38
CA ARG A 33 -4.81 0.94 0.40
C ARG A 33 -4.05 2.18 0.87
N ALA A 34 -3.82 3.12 -0.05
CA ALA A 34 -3.36 4.45 0.29
C ALA A 34 -4.56 5.37 0.58
N SER A 35 -4.57 6.01 1.75
CA SER A 35 -5.58 7.02 2.12
C SER A 35 -4.92 8.38 2.27
N VAL A 36 -5.58 9.42 1.77
CA VAL A 36 -5.08 10.79 1.76
C VAL A 36 -6.01 11.73 2.55
N GLY A 37 -5.49 12.86 3.00
CA GLY A 37 -6.23 13.85 3.79
C GLY A 37 -6.54 15.12 3.00
N TRP A 38 -7.24 16.06 3.62
CA TRP A 38 -7.61 17.35 2.99
C TRP A 38 -6.40 18.19 2.54
N SER A 39 -5.22 17.94 3.12
CA SER A 39 -3.99 18.68 2.82
C SER A 39 -3.15 18.03 1.73
N THR A 40 -3.55 16.86 1.24
CA THR A 40 -2.82 16.18 0.16
C THR A 40 -3.00 16.92 -1.15
N THR A 41 -1.90 17.12 -1.86
CA THR A 41 -1.84 17.81 -3.15
C THR A 41 -1.55 16.82 -4.27
N ASP A 42 -1.78 17.23 -5.52
CA ASP A 42 -1.42 16.42 -6.70
C ASP A 42 0.08 16.11 -6.73
N ALA A 43 0.92 17.04 -6.29
CA ALA A 43 2.37 16.83 -6.19
C ALA A 43 2.75 15.72 -5.20
N ASP A 44 1.97 15.53 -4.12
CA ASP A 44 2.18 14.42 -3.18
C ASP A 44 1.80 13.08 -3.83
N VAL A 45 0.76 13.06 -4.66
CA VAL A 45 0.32 11.87 -5.40
C VAL A 45 1.33 11.49 -6.46
N ASP A 46 1.84 12.45 -7.22
CA ASP A 46 2.89 12.23 -8.23
C ASP A 46 4.15 11.67 -7.56
N ALA A 47 4.59 12.28 -6.46
CA ALA A 47 5.73 11.79 -5.68
C ALA A 47 5.51 10.37 -5.13
N PHE A 48 4.27 10.00 -4.77
CA PHE A 48 3.95 8.63 -4.39
C PHE A 48 4.06 7.66 -5.57
N VAL A 49 3.49 7.99 -6.73
CA VAL A 49 3.53 7.13 -7.92
C VAL A 49 4.97 6.89 -8.37
N ASP A 50 5.78 7.96 -8.44
CA ASP A 50 7.19 7.90 -8.82
C ASP A 50 8.02 7.00 -7.89
N ALA A 51 7.70 7.02 -6.59
CA ALA A 51 8.37 6.18 -5.61
C ALA A 51 7.84 4.74 -5.59
N PHE A 52 6.53 4.54 -5.80
CA PHE A 52 5.86 3.25 -5.63
C PHE A 52 6.05 2.31 -6.83
N ALA A 53 5.97 2.83 -8.05
CA ALA A 53 6.13 2.06 -9.28
C ALA A 53 7.43 1.21 -9.31
N PRO A 54 8.64 1.78 -9.07
CA PRO A 54 9.87 0.99 -9.10
C PRO A 54 9.95 -0.07 -8.00
N VAL A 55 9.33 0.16 -6.84
CA VAL A 55 9.24 -0.83 -5.76
C VAL A 55 8.41 -2.03 -6.20
N VAL A 56 7.24 -1.79 -6.78
CA VAL A 56 6.36 -2.85 -7.29
C VAL A 56 7.04 -3.63 -8.41
N ASP A 57 7.69 -2.95 -9.35
CA ASP A 57 8.41 -3.60 -10.44
C ASP A 57 9.55 -4.48 -9.91
N ARG A 58 10.30 -3.99 -8.93
CA ARG A 58 11.35 -4.77 -8.27
C ARG A 58 10.76 -6.02 -7.60
N LEU A 59 9.70 -5.89 -6.80
CA LEU A 59 9.06 -7.02 -6.13
C LEU A 59 8.52 -8.05 -7.14
N ARG A 60 7.91 -7.59 -8.24
CA ARG A 60 7.42 -8.47 -9.31
C ARG A 60 8.54 -9.21 -10.02
N SER A 61 9.70 -8.58 -10.20
CA SER A 61 10.87 -9.24 -10.81
C SER A 61 11.41 -10.40 -9.98
N LEU A 62 11.24 -10.35 -8.65
CA LEU A 62 11.70 -11.42 -7.74
C LEU A 62 10.78 -12.64 -7.76
N ARG A 63 9.50 -12.47 -8.08
CA ARG A 63 8.52 -13.57 -8.22
C ARG A 63 8.82 -14.49 -9.40
N THR A 64 9.55 -14.00 -10.41
CA THR A 64 9.91 -14.78 -11.60
C THR A 64 11.24 -15.54 -11.42
N GLN A 65 11.87 -15.48 -10.24
CA GLN A 65 12.97 -16.35 -9.81
C GLN A 65 12.46 -17.41 -8.84
#